data_AF-A0A6B2SRK8-F1
#
_entry.id   AF-A0A6B2SRK8-F1
#
_cell.length_a   1.000
_cell.length_b   1.000
_cell.length_c   1.000
_cell.angle_alpha   90.00
_cell.angle_beta   90.00
_cell.angle_gamma   90.00
#
_symmetry.space_group_name_H-M   'P 1'
#
loop_
_entity.id
_entity.type
_entity.pdbx_description
1 polymer ?
#
loop_
_entity_poly.entity_id
_entity_poly.type
_entity_poly.pdbx_seq_one_letter_code
_entity_poly.pdbx_strand_id
1 'polypeptide(L)'
;MTLRAVGGLTTAEIARAHLVPEATMAQRISRAKAKIKGAPFRQPGPADRDARLAVVLQVLYLIFNEGYTATSGDALRRADLAREAIRLTRAVRRLLPREGPVTGLLALMLLTEARSAARTGPHGELIPLDEQDRTRWDRRAIAEGTALVEEALAQGPPGPYQLQAAIAALHDEAATPDSTDWPQILALYDILVRLTPEPMAGLGRTVAYAMVHGPHAGLDELASFEDELRGHYRLDAVRAHLLEKAGDTERARAAYRSAARGTLSRPEAHYLQTRAARLAP
;
A
#
# COMPACT_ATOMS: atom_id res chain seq x y z
N MET A 1 15.12 -10.82 7.69
CA MET A 1 15.53 -10.91 9.11
C MET A 1 15.13 -9.68 9.91
N THR A 2 15.47 -8.48 9.45
CA THR A 2 15.14 -7.20 10.13
C THR A 2 13.63 -7.02 10.37
N LEU A 3 12.78 -7.37 9.41
CA LEU A 3 11.31 -7.32 9.58
C LEU A 3 10.81 -8.10 10.80
N ARG A 4 11.41 -9.26 11.07
CA ARG A 4 11.05 -10.11 12.21
C ARG A 4 11.74 -9.69 13.50
N ALA A 5 13.03 -9.36 13.42
CA ALA A 5 13.85 -9.05 14.60
C ALA A 5 13.63 -7.63 15.15
N VAL A 6 13.33 -6.67 14.27
CA VAL A 6 13.15 -5.25 14.60
C VAL A 6 11.70 -4.83 14.41
N GLY A 7 11.07 -5.25 13.30
CA GLY A 7 9.66 -4.91 13.02
C GLY A 7 8.64 -5.77 13.77
N GLY A 8 9.06 -6.87 14.42
CA GLY A 8 8.17 -7.79 15.13
C GLY A 8 7.20 -8.57 14.23
N LEU A 9 7.40 -8.57 12.90
CA LEU A 9 6.53 -9.30 11.97
C LEU A 9 6.76 -10.82 12.06
N THR A 10 5.66 -11.56 12.00
CA THR A 10 5.61 -13.02 11.86
C THR A 10 6.07 -13.47 10.47
N THR A 11 6.40 -14.76 10.34
CA THR A 11 6.77 -15.33 9.03
C THR A 11 5.63 -15.22 8.02
N ALA A 12 4.38 -15.40 8.48
CA ALA A 12 3.17 -15.28 7.66
C ALA A 12 2.98 -13.85 7.12
N GLU A 13 3.12 -12.82 7.96
CA GLU A 13 3.04 -11.41 7.54
C GLU A 13 4.13 -11.08 6.50
N ILE A 14 5.37 -11.54 6.72
CA ILE A 14 6.47 -11.32 5.77
C ILE A 14 6.23 -12.06 4.45
N ALA A 15 5.70 -13.28 4.48
CA ALA A 15 5.36 -14.03 3.27
C ALA A 15 4.35 -13.30 2.40
N ARG A 16 3.28 -12.77 3.00
CA ARG A 16 2.23 -12.01 2.30
C ARG A 16 2.75 -10.71 1.70
N ALA A 17 3.55 -9.96 2.45
CA ALA A 17 4.22 -8.76 1.96
C ALA A 17 5.08 -9.02 0.71
N HIS A 18 5.57 -10.25 0.53
CA HIS A 18 6.35 -10.69 -0.63
C HIS A 18 5.55 -11.54 -1.63
N LEU A 19 4.24 -11.71 -1.44
CA LEU A 19 3.36 -12.55 -2.27
C LEU A 19 3.90 -13.97 -2.50
N VAL A 20 4.49 -14.59 -1.47
CA VAL A 20 4.99 -15.98 -1.53
C VAL A 20 4.36 -16.86 -0.45
N PRO A 21 4.33 -18.20 -0.61
CA PRO A 21 3.86 -19.10 0.43
C PRO A 21 4.67 -18.98 1.74
N GLU A 22 4.01 -19.14 2.89
CA GLU A 22 4.65 -19.04 4.21
C GLU A 22 5.82 -20.03 4.36
N ALA A 23 5.65 -21.27 3.89
CA ALA A 23 6.71 -22.28 3.90
C ALA A 23 7.96 -21.83 3.11
N THR A 24 7.76 -21.19 1.95
CA THR A 24 8.84 -20.62 1.13
C THR A 24 9.57 -19.51 1.89
N MET A 25 8.83 -18.63 2.57
CA MET A 25 9.43 -17.57 3.39
C MET A 25 10.17 -18.13 4.62
N ALA A 26 9.61 -19.13 5.29
CA ALA A 26 10.23 -19.80 6.44
C ALA A 26 11.58 -20.40 6.06
N GLN A 27 11.65 -21.09 4.91
CA GLN A 27 12.90 -21.61 4.38
C GLN A 27 13.90 -20.52 4.02
N ARG A 28 13.46 -19.42 3.37
CA ARG A 28 14.32 -18.26 3.07
C ARG A 28 14.92 -17.67 4.35
N ILE A 29 14.12 -17.50 5.40
CA ILE A 29 14.57 -17.00 6.71
C ILE A 29 15.57 -17.96 7.35
N SER A 30 15.30 -19.27 7.33
CA SER A 30 16.19 -20.29 7.90
C SER A 30 17.56 -20.29 7.21
N ARG A 31 17.58 -20.29 5.87
CA ARG A 31 18.81 -20.21 5.07
C ARG A 31 19.58 -18.91 5.33
N ALA A 32 18.88 -17.78 5.44
CA ALA A 32 19.51 -16.50 5.77
C ALA A 32 20.16 -16.53 7.17
N LYS A 33 19.48 -17.10 8.18
CA LYS A 33 20.05 -17.30 9.53
C LYS A 33 21.28 -18.20 9.52
N ALA A 34 21.23 -19.31 8.79
CA ALA A 34 22.36 -20.23 8.64
C ALA A 34 23.57 -19.53 7.99
N LYS A 35 23.34 -18.72 6.94
CA LYS A 35 24.40 -17.99 6.22
C LYS A 35 25.09 -16.93 7.07
N ILE A 36 24.38 -16.26 7.98
CA ILE A 36 24.97 -15.24 8.85
C ILE A 36 25.55 -15.80 10.15
N LYS A 37 25.29 -17.07 10.47
CA LYS A 37 25.79 -17.70 11.69
C LYS A 37 27.33 -17.78 11.61
N GLY A 38 28.00 -17.06 12.51
CA GLY A 38 29.47 -16.99 12.55
C GLY A 38 30.10 -16.06 11.52
N ALA A 39 29.31 -15.32 10.72
CA ALA A 39 29.85 -14.31 9.82
C ALA A 39 30.25 -13.05 10.61
N PRO A 40 31.49 -12.53 10.45
CA PRO A 40 31.89 -11.31 11.13
C PRO A 40 31.09 -10.12 10.59
N PHE A 41 30.63 -9.25 11.48
CA PHE A 41 30.06 -7.97 11.06
C PHE A 41 31.18 -7.13 10.44
N ARG A 42 30.98 -6.70 9.20
CA ARG A 42 31.87 -5.76 8.51
C ARG A 42 31.12 -4.46 8.30
N GLN A 43 31.79 -3.35 8.61
CA GLN A 43 31.28 -2.04 8.28
C GLN A 43 31.14 -1.95 6.74
N PRO A 44 29.97 -1.53 6.22
CA PRO A 44 29.77 -1.39 4.79
C PRO A 44 30.77 -0.43 4.17
N GLY A 45 31.28 -0.76 2.98
CA GLY A 45 32.05 0.17 2.17
C GLY A 45 31.14 1.18 1.45
N PRO A 46 31.71 2.26 0.87
CA PRO A 46 30.93 3.23 0.09
C PRO A 46 30.13 2.60 -1.06
N ALA A 47 30.68 1.57 -1.72
CA ALA A 47 30.02 0.85 -2.81
C ALA A 47 28.77 0.06 -2.38
N ASP A 48 28.65 -0.28 -1.08
CA ASP A 48 27.47 -1.00 -0.56
C ASP A 48 26.32 -0.06 -0.18
N ARG A 49 26.57 1.25 -0.15
CA ARG A 49 25.67 2.25 0.46
C ARG A 49 24.28 2.20 -0.16
N ASP A 50 24.19 2.30 -1.49
CA ASP A 50 22.92 2.44 -2.19
C ASP A 50 22.09 1.16 -2.08
N ALA A 51 22.73 0.01 -2.27
CA ALA A 51 22.08 -1.29 -2.12
C ALA A 51 21.56 -1.52 -0.69
N ARG A 52 22.33 -1.12 0.34
CA ARG A 52 21.91 -1.24 1.73
C ARG A 52 20.81 -0.24 2.10
N LEU A 53 20.89 0.98 1.59
CA LEU A 53 19.86 1.99 1.79
C LEU A 53 18.53 1.50 1.19
N ALA A 54 18.54 0.96 -0.03
CA ALA A 54 17.36 0.37 -0.65
C ALA A 54 16.73 -0.72 0.23
N VAL A 55 17.54 -1.60 0.83
CA VAL A 55 17.04 -2.63 1.77
C VAL A 55 16.45 -2.01 3.04
N VAL A 56 17.09 -0.98 3.61
CA VAL A 56 16.57 -0.28 4.80
C VAL A 56 15.22 0.36 4.49
N LEU A 57 15.11 1.07 3.36
CA LEU A 57 13.87 1.71 2.94
C LEU A 57 12.76 0.68 2.68
N GLN A 58 13.08 -0.45 2.05
CA GLN A 58 12.11 -1.53 1.85
C GLN A 58 11.63 -2.11 3.18
N VAL A 59 12.52 -2.27 4.16
CA VAL A 59 12.14 -2.74 5.49
C VAL A 59 11.21 -1.75 6.18
N LEU A 60 11.53 -0.45 6.14
CA LEU A 60 10.69 0.59 6.73
C LEU A 60 9.31 0.65 6.05
N TYR A 61 9.27 0.58 4.73
CA TYR A 61 8.04 0.53 3.94
C TYR A 61 7.16 -0.65 4.34
N LEU A 62 7.73 -1.85 4.47
CA LEU A 62 6.97 -3.04 4.84
C LEU A 62 6.47 -3.01 6.29
N ILE A 63 7.25 -2.46 7.24
CA ILE A 63 6.79 -2.25 8.62
C ILE A 63 5.61 -1.27 8.62
N PHE A 64 5.70 -0.20 7.83
CA PHE A 64 4.61 0.76 7.70
C PHE A 64 3.35 0.14 7.11
N ASN A 65 3.46 -0.66 6.04
CA ASN A 65 2.31 -1.29 5.39
C ASN A 65 1.56 -2.26 6.32
N GLU A 66 2.28 -3.07 7.10
CA GLU A 66 1.65 -3.92 8.13
C GLU A 66 1.03 -3.09 9.26
N GLY A 67 1.62 -1.93 9.56
CA GLY A 67 1.06 -0.94 10.46
C GLY A 67 -0.23 -0.32 9.93
N TYR A 68 -0.28 0.01 8.64
CA TYR A 68 -1.33 0.76 7.95
C TYR A 68 -2.63 -0.03 7.77
N THR A 69 -2.54 -1.25 7.23
CA THR A 69 -3.67 -2.17 7.09
C THR A 69 -3.17 -3.53 7.56
N ALA A 70 -3.64 -3.98 8.73
CA ALA A 70 -3.22 -5.27 9.24
C ALA A 70 -3.64 -6.36 8.26
N THR A 71 -2.68 -7.19 7.84
CA THR A 71 -2.90 -8.20 6.80
C THR A 71 -3.70 -9.41 7.32
N SER A 72 -3.95 -9.47 8.62
CA SER A 72 -4.75 -10.50 9.29
C SER A 72 -5.22 -10.04 10.68
N GLY A 73 -6.32 -10.62 11.17
CA GLY A 73 -6.78 -10.46 12.56
C GLY A 73 -7.97 -9.52 12.73
N ASP A 74 -8.18 -9.10 13.98
CA ASP A 74 -9.38 -8.34 14.42
C ASP A 74 -9.20 -6.81 14.35
N ALA A 75 -7.96 -6.33 14.33
CA ALA A 75 -7.66 -4.90 14.25
C ALA A 75 -7.40 -4.51 12.78
N LEU A 76 -7.99 -3.40 12.32
CA LEU A 76 -7.71 -2.88 10.96
C LEU A 76 -6.29 -2.31 10.84
N ARG A 77 -5.70 -1.84 11.95
CA ARG A 77 -4.43 -1.10 11.97
C ARG A 77 -3.58 -1.46 13.20
N ARG A 78 -2.25 -1.51 13.04
CA ARG A 78 -1.26 -1.56 14.12
C ARG A 78 -0.56 -0.21 14.23
N ALA A 79 -1.23 0.74 14.89
CA ALA A 79 -0.81 2.15 14.94
C ALA A 79 0.55 2.39 15.61
N ASP A 80 1.00 1.46 16.46
CA ASP A 80 2.35 1.43 17.03
C ASP A 80 3.41 1.20 15.95
N LEU A 81 3.22 0.22 15.05
CA LEU A 81 4.16 -0.06 13.96
C LEU A 81 4.25 1.08 12.95
N ALA A 82 3.12 1.67 12.56
CA ALA A 82 3.09 2.80 11.63
C ALA A 82 3.87 4.01 12.19
N ARG A 83 3.63 4.36 13.46
CA ARG A 83 4.35 5.44 14.15
C ARG A 83 5.84 5.16 14.27
N GLU A 84 6.22 3.91 14.58
CA GLU A 84 7.62 3.54 14.68
C GLU A 84 8.34 3.58 13.33
N ALA A 85 7.69 3.12 12.26
CA ALA A 85 8.22 3.24 10.90
C ALA A 85 8.46 4.71 10.53
N ILE A 86 7.49 5.61 10.79
CA ILE A 86 7.66 7.05 10.56
C ILE A 86 8.82 7.61 11.39
N ARG A 87 8.92 7.25 12.68
CA ARG A 87 10.00 7.71 13.57
C ARG A 87 11.39 7.31 13.04
N LEU A 88 11.53 6.06 12.60
CA LEU A 88 12.76 5.54 12.03
C LEU A 88 13.08 6.19 10.68
N THR A 89 12.11 6.34 9.79
CA THR A 89 12.31 7.02 8.49
C THR A 89 12.72 8.49 8.69
N ARG A 90 12.15 9.20 9.68
CA ARG A 90 12.63 10.55 10.07
C ARG A 90 14.08 10.54 10.55
N ALA A 91 14.51 9.51 11.27
CA ALA A 91 15.90 9.38 11.71
C ALA A 91 16.85 9.16 10.51
N VAL A 92 16.46 8.32 9.55
CA VAL A 92 17.23 8.12 8.31
C VAL A 92 17.30 9.44 7.51
N ARG A 93 16.19 10.16 7.37
CA ARG A 93 16.17 11.47 6.68
C ARG A 93 17.10 12.49 7.32
N ARG A 94 17.17 12.56 8.65
CA ARG A 94 18.13 13.46 9.34
C ARG A 94 19.58 13.15 9.00
N LEU A 95 19.92 11.88 8.78
CA LEU A 95 21.25 11.45 8.37
C LEU A 95 21.50 11.65 6.88
N LEU A 96 20.44 11.54 6.06
CA LEU A 96 20.48 11.52 4.61
C LEU A 96 19.46 12.50 3.99
N PRO A 97 19.59 13.82 4.23
CA PRO A 97 18.55 14.79 3.87
C PRO A 97 18.40 15.04 2.36
N ARG A 98 19.40 14.67 1.56
CA ARG A 98 19.42 14.86 0.09
C ARG A 98 19.15 13.57 -0.69
N GLU A 99 18.73 12.51 -0.01
CA GLU A 99 18.42 11.24 -0.66
C GLU A 99 16.93 11.18 -0.99
N GLY A 100 16.59 11.44 -2.25
CA GLY A 100 15.20 11.49 -2.74
C GLY A 100 14.34 10.29 -2.34
N PRO A 101 14.84 9.04 -2.42
CA PRO A 101 14.08 7.87 -1.98
C PRO A 101 13.71 7.89 -0.48
N VAL A 102 14.56 8.48 0.38
CA VAL A 102 14.30 8.62 1.82
C VAL A 102 13.20 9.66 2.05
N THR A 103 13.31 10.82 1.39
CA THR A 103 12.31 11.89 1.49
C THR A 103 10.97 11.44 0.93
N GLY A 104 10.95 10.78 -0.22
CA GLY A 104 9.73 10.21 -0.82
C GLY A 104 9.06 9.16 0.06
N LEU A 105 9.83 8.27 0.69
CA LEU A 105 9.26 7.28 1.61
C LEU A 105 8.64 7.94 2.84
N LEU A 106 9.29 8.96 3.42
CA LEU A 106 8.71 9.70 4.55
C LEU A 106 7.41 10.41 4.14
N ALA A 107 7.40 11.05 2.96
CA ALA A 107 6.23 11.72 2.42
C ALA A 107 5.05 10.74 2.28
N LEU A 108 5.29 9.59 1.64
CA LEU A 108 4.29 8.52 1.47
C LEU A 108 3.71 8.07 2.83
N MET A 109 4.56 7.84 3.82
CA MET A 109 4.13 7.40 5.14
C MET A 109 3.29 8.46 5.86
N LEU A 110 3.65 9.75 5.76
CA LEU A 110 2.91 10.84 6.41
C LEU A 110 1.55 11.07 5.74
N LEU A 111 1.49 11.14 4.42
CA LEU A 111 0.26 11.28 3.64
C LEU A 111 -0.69 10.11 3.87
N THR A 112 -0.12 8.90 3.93
CA THR A 112 -0.93 7.72 4.28
C THR A 112 -1.38 7.81 5.73
N GLU A 113 -0.53 8.10 6.71
CA GLU A 113 -0.94 8.10 8.12
C GLU A 113 -1.90 9.26 8.48
N ALA A 114 -1.87 10.37 7.75
CA ALA A 114 -2.73 11.54 7.98
C ALA A 114 -4.23 11.22 7.95
N ARG A 115 -4.62 10.20 7.18
CA ARG A 115 -6.02 9.75 7.02
C ARG A 115 -6.48 8.79 8.12
N SER A 116 -5.58 8.37 8.99
CA SER A 116 -5.79 7.19 9.81
C SER A 116 -6.96 7.27 10.79
N ALA A 117 -7.30 8.46 11.27
CA ALA A 117 -8.47 8.68 12.12
C ALA A 117 -9.80 8.43 11.39
N ALA A 118 -9.84 8.59 10.07
CA ALA A 118 -11.06 8.42 9.27
C ALA A 118 -11.24 6.99 8.73
N ARG A 119 -10.25 6.10 8.86
CA ARG A 119 -10.27 4.74 8.26
C ARG A 119 -11.19 3.74 8.95
N THR A 120 -11.50 4.00 10.21
CA THR A 120 -12.33 3.13 11.05
C THR A 120 -13.52 3.91 11.56
N GLY A 121 -14.71 3.33 11.40
CA GLY A 121 -15.91 3.88 12.03
C GLY A 121 -16.03 3.53 13.51
N PRO A 122 -17.10 3.98 14.19
CA PRO A 122 -17.28 3.84 15.63
C PRO A 122 -17.27 2.39 16.13
N HIS A 123 -17.58 1.43 15.25
CA HIS A 123 -17.65 0.00 15.57
C HIS A 123 -16.47 -0.80 15.00
N GLY A 124 -15.42 -0.13 14.52
CA GLY A 124 -14.22 -0.75 13.96
C GLY A 124 -14.35 -1.18 12.50
N GLU A 125 -15.43 -0.79 11.82
CA GLU A 125 -15.66 -1.04 10.41
C GLU A 125 -14.67 -0.28 9.52
N LEU A 126 -14.27 -0.91 8.41
CA LEU A 126 -13.44 -0.26 7.39
C LEU A 126 -14.28 0.79 6.64
N ILE A 127 -13.74 2.01 6.55
CA ILE A 127 -14.31 3.12 5.76
C ILE A 127 -13.45 3.33 4.51
N PRO A 128 -14.00 3.09 3.30
CA PRO A 128 -13.33 3.34 2.02
C PRO A 128 -12.87 4.79 1.86
N LEU A 129 -11.80 5.02 1.11
CA LEU A 129 -11.18 6.36 0.99
C LEU A 129 -12.14 7.45 0.48
N ASP A 130 -13.06 7.09 -0.42
CA ASP A 130 -14.11 7.96 -0.96
C ASP A 130 -15.25 8.22 0.04
N GLU A 131 -15.41 7.38 1.06
CA GLU A 131 -16.41 7.52 2.12
C GLU A 131 -15.83 8.16 3.41
N GLN A 132 -14.52 8.41 3.46
CA GLN A 132 -13.85 8.98 4.64
C GLN A 132 -14.23 10.45 4.88
N ASP A 133 -14.53 10.76 6.13
CA ASP A 133 -14.66 12.15 6.59
C ASP A 133 -13.29 12.85 6.58
N ARG A 134 -13.08 13.67 5.55
CA ARG A 134 -11.84 14.42 5.33
C ARG A 134 -11.59 15.54 6.35
N THR A 135 -12.59 15.92 7.15
CA THR A 135 -12.39 16.87 8.25
C THR A 135 -11.58 16.26 9.39
N ARG A 136 -11.55 14.93 9.47
CA ARG A 136 -10.79 14.15 10.46
C ARG A 136 -9.35 13.86 10.01
N TRP A 137 -8.95 14.30 8.83
CA TRP A 137 -7.59 14.10 8.34
C TRP A 137 -6.62 15.08 9.01
N ASP A 138 -5.42 14.59 9.34
CA ASP A 138 -4.36 15.40 9.94
C ASP A 138 -3.78 16.38 8.89
N ARG A 139 -4.29 17.61 8.90
CA ARG A 139 -3.86 18.68 7.99
C ARG A 139 -2.38 19.03 8.13
N ARG A 140 -1.79 18.86 9.31
CA ARG A 140 -0.37 19.13 9.52
C ARG A 140 0.49 18.05 8.87
N ALA A 141 0.10 16.78 9.02
CA ALA A 141 0.78 15.67 8.36
C ALA A 141 0.65 15.74 6.83
N ILE A 142 -0.51 16.16 6.31
CA ILE A 142 -0.72 16.42 4.88
C ILE A 142 0.21 17.52 4.39
N ALA A 143 0.20 18.68 5.05
CA ALA A 143 1.06 19.81 4.64
C ALA A 143 2.55 19.45 4.66
N GLU A 144 3.01 18.72 5.68
CA GLU A 144 4.38 18.22 5.73
C GLU A 144 4.65 17.20 4.61
N GLY A 145 3.73 16.26 4.40
CA GLY A 145 3.83 15.23 3.36
C GLY A 145 3.95 15.82 1.96
N THR A 146 3.06 16.75 1.60
CA THR A 146 3.08 17.45 0.30
C THR A 146 4.40 18.21 0.09
N ALA A 147 4.87 18.97 1.09
CA ALA A 147 6.16 19.67 0.99
C ALA A 147 7.33 18.70 0.76
N LEU A 148 7.30 17.51 1.37
CA LEU A 148 8.31 16.47 1.15
C LEU A 148 8.20 15.82 -0.23
N VAL A 149 7.00 15.70 -0.81
CA VAL A 149 6.83 15.26 -2.21
C VAL A 149 7.51 16.23 -3.14
N GLU A 150 7.21 17.53 -3.01
CA GLU A 150 7.82 18.59 -3.83
C GLU A 150 9.35 18.56 -3.72
N GLU A 151 9.88 18.47 -2.50
CA GLU A 151 11.31 18.35 -2.24
C GLU A 151 11.91 17.10 -2.90
N ALA A 152 11.26 15.93 -2.78
CA ALA A 152 11.78 14.68 -3.30
C ALA A 152 11.77 14.64 -4.85
N LEU A 153 10.76 15.25 -5.48
CA LEU A 153 10.66 15.35 -6.94
C LEU A 153 11.68 16.33 -7.53
N ALA A 154 12.13 17.33 -6.76
CA ALA A 154 13.18 18.26 -7.18
C ALA A 154 14.60 17.68 -7.13
N GLN A 155 14.81 16.52 -6.49
CA GLN A 155 16.14 15.91 -6.28
C GLN A 155 16.62 15.01 -7.44
N GLY A 156 15.83 14.87 -8.50
CA GLY A 156 16.18 14.08 -9.69
C GLY A 156 15.01 13.23 -10.19
N PRO A 157 15.26 12.27 -11.10
CA PRO A 157 14.23 11.37 -11.60
C PRO A 157 13.51 10.63 -10.46
N PRO A 158 12.16 10.60 -10.43
CA PRO A 158 11.43 10.04 -9.31
C PRO A 158 11.53 8.51 -9.27
N GLY A 159 11.87 7.99 -8.10
CA GLY A 159 11.78 6.57 -7.79
C GLY A 159 10.37 6.14 -7.34
N PRO A 160 10.18 4.85 -7.03
CA PRO A 160 8.86 4.30 -6.70
C PRO A 160 8.21 4.96 -5.48
N TYR A 161 8.98 5.28 -4.43
CA TYR A 161 8.42 5.94 -3.25
C TYR A 161 7.97 7.37 -3.53
N GLN A 162 8.72 8.12 -4.33
CA GLN A 162 8.33 9.47 -4.73
C GLN A 162 7.04 9.46 -5.57
N LEU A 163 6.90 8.53 -6.51
CA LEU A 163 5.68 8.39 -7.32
C LEU A 163 4.47 7.98 -6.48
N GLN A 164 4.63 7.01 -5.57
CA GLN A 164 3.57 6.62 -4.65
C GLN A 164 3.18 7.76 -3.71
N ALA A 165 4.15 8.55 -3.23
CA ALA A 165 3.88 9.73 -2.41
C ALA A 165 3.12 10.80 -3.19
N ALA A 166 3.48 11.05 -4.46
CA ALA A 166 2.74 11.98 -5.32
C ALA A 166 1.29 11.52 -5.55
N ILE A 167 1.07 10.22 -5.80
CA ILE A 167 -0.29 9.65 -5.88
C ILE A 167 -1.06 9.86 -4.57
N ALA A 168 -0.41 9.63 -3.42
CA ALA A 168 -1.02 9.86 -2.11
C ALA A 168 -1.37 11.33 -1.88
N ALA A 169 -0.53 12.27 -2.31
CA ALA A 169 -0.76 13.71 -2.18
C ALA A 169 -1.99 14.16 -2.98
N LEU A 170 -2.16 13.68 -4.22
CA LEU A 170 -3.34 14.00 -5.04
C LEU A 170 -4.65 13.56 -4.41
N HIS A 171 -4.65 12.45 -3.68
CA HIS A 171 -5.81 12.04 -2.88
C HIS A 171 -6.05 12.96 -1.67
N ASP A 172 -4.98 13.39 -1.01
CA ASP A 172 -5.05 14.17 0.23
C ASP A 172 -5.38 15.66 -0.01
N GLU A 173 -5.03 16.18 -1.18
CA GLU A 173 -5.30 17.55 -1.63
C GLU A 173 -6.73 17.75 -2.15
N ALA A 174 -7.36 16.68 -2.65
CA ALA A 174 -8.73 16.73 -3.13
C ALA A 174 -9.69 17.16 -2.01
N ALA A 175 -10.54 18.15 -2.28
CA ALA A 175 -11.57 18.60 -1.33
C ALA A 175 -12.70 17.56 -1.18
N THR A 176 -13.09 16.92 -2.28
CA THR A 176 -14.12 15.86 -2.33
C THR A 176 -13.62 14.65 -3.13
N PRO A 177 -14.21 13.45 -2.98
CA PRO A 177 -13.86 12.28 -3.79
C PRO A 177 -13.91 12.58 -5.29
N ASP A 178 -14.94 13.30 -5.71
CA ASP A 178 -15.17 13.66 -7.11
C ASP A 178 -14.15 14.69 -7.64
N SER A 179 -13.50 15.46 -6.77
CA SER A 179 -12.46 16.42 -7.15
C SER A 179 -11.05 15.80 -7.20
N THR A 180 -10.93 14.47 -7.13
CA THR A 180 -9.63 13.79 -7.20
C THR A 180 -9.10 13.83 -8.63
N ASP A 181 -7.85 14.26 -8.85
CA ASP A 181 -7.23 14.31 -10.18
C ASP A 181 -6.81 12.91 -10.66
N TRP A 182 -7.81 12.13 -11.09
CA TRP A 182 -7.59 10.79 -11.64
C TRP A 182 -6.72 10.75 -12.90
N PRO A 183 -6.81 11.70 -13.86
CA PRO A 183 -5.88 11.76 -14.99
C PRO A 183 -4.42 11.87 -14.55
N GLN A 184 -4.10 12.70 -13.56
CA GLN A 184 -2.74 12.82 -13.06
C GLN A 184 -2.31 11.58 -12.27
N ILE A 185 -3.20 11.00 -11.45
CA ILE A 185 -2.94 9.72 -10.76
C ILE A 185 -2.63 8.60 -11.76
N LEU A 186 -3.39 8.50 -12.86
CA LEU A 186 -3.16 7.50 -13.90
C LEU A 186 -1.78 7.69 -14.56
N ALA A 187 -1.41 8.93 -14.89
CA ALA A 187 -0.10 9.25 -15.46
C ALA A 187 1.06 8.87 -14.52
N LEU A 188 0.90 9.07 -13.21
CA LEU A 188 1.88 8.66 -12.21
C LEU A 188 1.98 7.14 -12.09
N TYR A 189 0.84 6.43 -12.11
CA TYR A 189 0.81 4.97 -12.13
C TYR A 189 1.47 4.41 -13.39
N ASP A 190 1.24 5.01 -14.57
CA ASP A 190 1.88 4.62 -15.82
C ASP A 190 3.42 4.67 -15.72
N ILE A 191 3.96 5.70 -15.05
CA ILE A 191 5.40 5.78 -14.78
C ILE A 191 5.82 4.71 -13.78
N LEU A 192 5.06 4.53 -12.69
CA LEU A 192 5.38 3.58 -11.63
C LEU A 192 5.44 2.14 -12.14
N VAL A 193 4.46 1.69 -12.93
CA VAL A 193 4.43 0.31 -13.44
C VAL A 193 5.56 0.03 -14.45
N ARG A 194 6.02 1.06 -15.18
CA ARG A 194 7.20 0.93 -16.06
C ARG A 194 8.51 0.80 -15.28
N LEU A 195 8.63 1.49 -14.14
CA LEU A 195 9.81 1.40 -13.28
C LEU A 195 9.82 0.13 -12.42
N THR A 196 8.65 -0.26 -11.93
CA THR A 196 8.45 -1.41 -11.04
C THR A 196 7.23 -2.21 -11.52
N PRO A 197 7.42 -3.22 -12.39
CA PRO A 197 6.34 -4.06 -12.91
C PRO A 197 5.89 -5.07 -11.84
N GLU A 198 5.28 -4.58 -10.77
CA GLU A 198 4.74 -5.38 -9.67
C GLU A 198 3.20 -5.48 -9.81
N PRO A 199 2.61 -6.68 -9.64
CA PRO A 199 1.18 -6.90 -9.89
C PRO A 199 0.24 -5.97 -9.12
N MET A 200 0.59 -5.61 -7.89
CA MET A 200 -0.22 -4.70 -7.07
C MET A 200 -0.20 -3.25 -7.56
N ALA A 201 0.92 -2.79 -8.16
CA ALA A 201 0.99 -1.49 -8.80
C ALA A 201 0.17 -1.48 -10.10
N GLY A 202 0.20 -2.57 -10.86
CA GLY A 202 -0.65 -2.78 -12.03
C GLY A 202 -2.14 -2.73 -11.67
N LEU A 203 -2.55 -3.41 -10.60
CA LEU A 203 -3.93 -3.36 -10.12
C LEU A 203 -4.36 -1.95 -9.70
N GLY A 204 -3.48 -1.19 -9.04
CA GLY A 204 -3.72 0.22 -8.72
C GLY A 204 -3.89 1.10 -9.96
N ARG A 205 -3.05 0.88 -10.98
CA ARG A 205 -3.18 1.54 -12.29
C ARG A 205 -4.54 1.24 -12.94
N THR A 206 -4.98 -0.01 -12.94
CA THR A 206 -6.28 -0.39 -13.51
C THR A 206 -7.44 0.33 -12.83
N VAL A 207 -7.38 0.53 -11.51
CA VAL A 207 -8.36 1.36 -10.79
C VAL A 207 -8.32 2.79 -11.29
N ALA A 208 -7.14 3.40 -11.39
CA ALA A 208 -7.01 4.77 -11.91
C ALA A 208 -7.52 4.89 -13.35
N TYR A 209 -7.22 3.91 -14.21
CA TYR A 209 -7.70 3.84 -15.58
C TYR A 209 -9.23 3.78 -15.64
N ALA A 210 -9.85 2.95 -14.80
CA ALA A 210 -11.31 2.87 -14.69
C ALA A 210 -11.96 4.18 -14.22
N MET A 211 -11.28 4.94 -13.36
CA MET A 211 -11.79 6.24 -12.88
C MET A 211 -11.70 7.33 -13.95
N VAL A 212 -10.80 7.20 -14.93
CA VAL A 212 -10.68 8.13 -16.07
C VAL A 212 -11.57 7.73 -17.24
N HIS A 213 -11.58 6.44 -17.60
CA HIS A 213 -12.21 5.92 -18.83
C HIS A 213 -13.52 5.16 -18.59
N GLY A 214 -13.94 5.03 -17.33
CA GLY A 214 -15.16 4.35 -16.92
C GLY A 214 -14.94 2.88 -16.50
N PRO A 215 -15.92 2.32 -15.77
CA PRO A 215 -15.77 1.01 -15.13
C PRO A 215 -15.59 -0.16 -16.12
N HIS A 216 -16.20 -0.09 -17.31
CA HIS A 216 -16.05 -1.12 -18.34
C HIS A 216 -14.62 -1.19 -18.87
N ALA A 217 -13.99 -0.04 -19.14
CA ALA A 217 -12.60 0.01 -19.60
C ALA A 217 -11.64 -0.58 -18.55
N GLY A 218 -11.92 -0.35 -17.26
CA GLY A 218 -11.18 -0.97 -16.16
C GLY A 218 -11.38 -2.48 -16.06
N LEU A 219 -12.59 -2.98 -16.30
CA LEU A 219 -12.89 -4.42 -16.29
C LEU A 219 -12.16 -5.15 -17.42
N ASP A 220 -12.05 -4.54 -18.59
CA ASP A 220 -11.32 -5.09 -19.73
C ASP A 220 -9.82 -5.20 -19.43
N GLU A 221 -9.22 -4.17 -18.81
CA GLU A 221 -7.82 -4.22 -18.38
C GLU A 221 -7.61 -5.23 -17.24
N LEU A 222 -8.57 -5.37 -16.33
CA LEU A 222 -8.47 -6.29 -15.21
C LEU A 222 -8.31 -7.76 -15.64
N ALA A 223 -8.82 -8.11 -16.83
CA ALA A 223 -8.70 -9.45 -17.40
C ALA A 223 -7.24 -9.90 -17.62
N SER A 224 -6.30 -8.97 -17.84
CA SER A 224 -4.89 -9.32 -18.03
C SER A 224 -4.20 -9.80 -16.74
N PHE A 225 -4.81 -9.56 -15.58
CA PHE A 225 -4.25 -9.94 -14.27
C PHE A 225 -4.78 -11.29 -13.75
N GLU A 226 -5.66 -11.98 -14.48
CA GLU A 226 -6.30 -13.21 -14.00
C GLU A 226 -5.31 -14.35 -13.71
N ASP A 227 -4.21 -14.42 -14.45
CA ASP A 227 -3.16 -15.41 -14.24
C ASP A 227 -2.18 -15.00 -13.14
N GLU A 228 -1.70 -13.75 -13.16
CA GLU A 228 -0.69 -13.25 -12.21
C GLU A 228 -1.23 -13.11 -10.78
N LEU A 229 -2.48 -12.71 -10.63
CA LEU A 229 -3.16 -12.51 -9.35
C LEU A 229 -4.21 -13.59 -9.07
N ARG A 230 -4.10 -14.75 -9.73
CA ARG A 230 -5.04 -15.85 -9.56
C ARG A 230 -5.19 -16.23 -8.08
N GLY A 231 -6.41 -16.17 -7.57
CA GLY A 231 -6.74 -16.50 -6.18
C GLY A 231 -6.39 -15.41 -5.16
N HIS A 232 -5.85 -14.25 -5.58
CA HIS A 232 -5.62 -13.12 -4.69
C HIS A 232 -6.90 -12.29 -4.56
N TYR A 233 -7.43 -12.16 -3.33
CA TYR A 233 -8.73 -11.52 -3.06
C TYR A 233 -8.85 -10.08 -3.59
N ARG A 234 -7.73 -9.35 -3.71
CA ARG A 234 -7.72 -7.96 -4.24
C ARG A 234 -8.20 -7.88 -5.68
N LEU A 235 -7.92 -8.90 -6.50
CA LEU A 235 -8.43 -8.96 -7.87
C LEU A 235 -9.96 -9.01 -7.87
N ASP A 236 -10.53 -9.88 -7.04
CA ASP A 236 -11.99 -9.99 -6.88
C ASP A 236 -12.61 -8.74 -6.26
N ALA A 237 -11.93 -8.09 -5.32
CA ALA A 237 -12.41 -6.86 -4.69
C ALA A 237 -12.50 -5.71 -5.73
N VAL A 238 -11.46 -5.50 -6.53
CA VAL A 238 -11.47 -4.50 -7.60
C VAL A 238 -12.53 -4.84 -8.65
N ARG A 239 -12.61 -6.10 -9.07
CA ARG A 239 -13.65 -6.58 -10.00
C ARG A 239 -15.05 -6.24 -9.48
N ALA A 240 -15.32 -6.53 -8.20
CA ALA A 240 -16.61 -6.26 -7.58
C ALA A 240 -16.97 -4.77 -7.58
N HIS A 241 -16.02 -3.91 -7.21
CA HIS A 241 -16.21 -2.46 -7.22
C HIS A 241 -16.51 -1.91 -8.63
N LEU A 242 -15.79 -2.38 -9.65
CA LEU A 242 -16.02 -1.94 -11.02
C LEU A 242 -17.36 -2.45 -11.59
N LEU A 243 -17.73 -3.70 -11.30
CA LEU A 243 -19.04 -4.25 -11.69
C LEU A 243 -20.19 -3.49 -11.03
N GLU A 244 -20.07 -3.14 -9.75
CA GLU A 244 -21.08 -2.33 -9.06
C GLU A 244 -21.22 -0.95 -9.72
N LYS A 245 -20.11 -0.29 -10.02
CA LYS A 245 -20.12 1.01 -10.74
C LYS A 245 -20.69 0.89 -12.16
N ALA A 246 -20.53 -0.26 -12.82
CA ALA A 246 -21.13 -0.55 -14.12
C ALA A 246 -22.62 -0.93 -14.06
N GLY A 247 -23.20 -1.07 -12.86
CA GLY A 247 -24.60 -1.47 -12.65
C GLY A 247 -24.86 -2.98 -12.71
N ASP A 248 -23.82 -3.81 -12.87
CA ASP A 248 -23.93 -5.28 -12.86
C ASP A 248 -23.92 -5.80 -11.41
N THR A 249 -25.05 -5.61 -10.73
CA THR A 249 -25.19 -5.91 -9.30
C THR A 249 -25.05 -7.39 -8.98
N GLU A 250 -25.48 -8.27 -9.88
CA GLU A 250 -25.41 -9.72 -9.69
C GLU A 250 -23.95 -10.20 -9.66
N ARG A 251 -23.16 -9.85 -10.70
CA ARG A 251 -21.75 -10.25 -10.76
C ARG A 251 -20.93 -9.52 -9.71
N ALA A 252 -21.24 -8.25 -9.42
CA ALA A 252 -20.59 -7.50 -8.34
C ALA A 252 -20.76 -8.22 -7.00
N ARG A 253 -21.98 -8.64 -6.66
CA ARG A 253 -22.29 -9.39 -5.44
C ARG A 253 -21.51 -10.70 -5.35
N ALA A 254 -21.42 -11.46 -6.45
CA ALA A 254 -20.65 -12.70 -6.49
C ALA A 254 -19.14 -12.45 -6.24
N ALA A 255 -18.58 -11.42 -6.90
CA ALA A 255 -17.18 -11.03 -6.74
C ALA A 255 -16.87 -10.53 -5.31
N TYR A 256 -17.74 -9.71 -4.71
CA TYR A 256 -17.58 -9.29 -3.32
C TYR A 256 -17.54 -10.47 -2.34
N ARG A 257 -18.44 -11.45 -2.51
CA ARG A 257 -18.44 -12.67 -1.69
C ARG A 257 -17.17 -13.50 -1.88
N SER A 258 -16.63 -13.55 -3.11
CA SER A 258 -15.36 -14.21 -3.38
C SER A 258 -14.20 -13.52 -2.65
N ALA A 259 -14.09 -12.20 -2.82
CA ALA A 259 -13.09 -11.38 -2.14
C ALA A 259 -13.17 -11.51 -0.61
N ALA A 260 -14.38 -11.50 -0.04
CA ALA A 260 -14.59 -11.64 1.39
C ALA A 260 -14.11 -12.99 1.95
N ARG A 261 -14.19 -14.08 1.17
CA ARG A 261 -13.65 -15.39 1.57
C ARG A 261 -12.13 -15.47 1.45
N GLY A 262 -11.52 -14.65 0.60
CA GLY A 262 -10.10 -14.67 0.32
C GLY A 262 -9.24 -13.78 1.23
N THR A 263 -9.83 -12.79 1.92
CA THR A 263 -9.09 -11.96 2.89
C THR A 263 -9.01 -12.60 4.27
N LEU A 264 -7.89 -12.39 4.96
CA LEU A 264 -7.67 -12.80 6.35
C LEU A 264 -7.95 -11.67 7.35
N SER A 265 -8.26 -10.46 6.86
CA SER A 265 -8.64 -9.31 7.68
C SER A 265 -10.15 -9.35 7.94
N ARG A 266 -10.54 -9.51 9.21
CA ARG A 266 -11.99 -9.56 9.56
C ARG A 266 -12.73 -8.26 9.24
N PRO A 267 -12.18 -7.06 9.51
CA PRO A 267 -12.83 -5.81 9.11
C PRO A 267 -13.03 -5.70 7.59
N GLU A 268 -12.07 -6.15 6.80
CA GLU A 268 -12.18 -6.14 5.33
C GLU A 268 -13.19 -7.17 4.83
N ALA A 269 -13.21 -8.38 5.39
CA ALA A 269 -14.21 -9.40 5.08
C ALA A 269 -15.63 -8.89 5.38
N HIS A 270 -15.82 -8.25 6.54
CA HIS A 270 -17.10 -7.66 6.95
C HIS A 270 -17.54 -6.54 6.01
N TYR A 271 -16.62 -5.65 5.62
CA TYR A 271 -16.88 -4.61 4.63
C TYR A 271 -17.35 -5.22 3.29
N LEU A 272 -16.60 -6.18 2.75
CA LEU A 272 -16.93 -6.83 1.47
C LEU A 272 -18.27 -7.58 1.54
N GLN A 273 -18.57 -8.24 2.66
CA GLN A 273 -19.88 -8.88 2.90
C GLN A 273 -21.01 -7.86 2.96
N THR A 274 -20.78 -6.71 3.62
CA THR A 274 -21.76 -5.63 3.71
C THR A 274 -22.05 -5.05 2.32
N ARG A 275 -21.02 -4.83 1.49
CA ARG A 275 -21.20 -4.42 0.08
C ARG A 275 -22.03 -5.44 -0.69
N ALA A 276 -21.72 -6.74 -0.57
CA ALA A 276 -22.50 -7.79 -1.22
C ALA A 276 -23.96 -7.84 -0.75
N ALA A 277 -24.24 -7.61 0.54
CA ALA A 277 -25.58 -7.64 1.11
C ALA A 277 -26.45 -6.46 0.63
N ARG A 278 -25.86 -5.27 0.43
CA ARG A 278 -26.56 -4.09 -0.12
C ARG A 278 -27.04 -4.28 -1.56
N LEU A 279 -26.41 -5.19 -2.30
CA LEU A 279 -26.78 -5.53 -3.68
C LEU A 279 -27.75 -6.71 -3.75
N ALA A 280 -28.32 -7.15 -2.63
CA ALA A 280 -29.38 -8.14 -2.63
C ALA A 280 -30.70 -7.51 -3.17
N PRO A 281 -31.48 -8.27 -3.96
CA PRO A 281 -32.78 -7.82 -4.46
C PRO A 281 -33.80 -7.62 -3.33
#